data_AF-A0A3S0BFU1-F1
#
_entry.id   AF-A0A3S0BFU1-F1
#
_cell.length_a   1.000
_cell.length_b   1.000
_cell.length_c   1.000
_cell.angle_alpha   90.00
_cell.angle_beta   90.00
_cell.angle_gamma   90.00
#
_symmetry.space_group_name_H-M   'P 1'
#
loop_
_entity.id
_entity.type
_entity.pdbx_description
1 polymer ?
#
loop_
_entity_poly.entity_id
_entity_poly.type
_entity_poly.pdbx_seq_one_letter_code
_entity_poly.pdbx_strand_id
1 'polypeptide(L)' 'MDFDKEIDLSGLNCPLPILRTKKALAELQSGQVLKVWAT' A
#
# COMPACT_ATOMS: atom_id res chain seq x y z
N MET A 1 -8.41 -4.46 -13.98
CA MET A 1 -7.07 -4.14 -13.46
C MET A 1 -6.99 -4.87 -12.14
N ASP A 2 -6.48 -6.09 -12.19
CA ASP A 2 -6.41 -6.96 -11.02
C ASP A 2 -5.31 -6.48 -10.08
N PHE A 3 -5.63 -6.42 -8.79
CA PHE A 3 -4.69 -6.12 -7.72
C PHE A 3 -4.72 -7.28 -6.73
N ASP A 4 -3.55 -7.67 -6.24
CA ASP A 4 -3.41 -8.81 -5.33
C ASP A 4 -3.67 -8.41 -3.88
N LYS A 5 -3.41 -7.14 -3.55
CA LYS A 5 -3.56 -6.62 -2.19
C LYS A 5 -4.00 -5.17 -2.24
N GLU A 6 -4.89 -4.80 -1.33
CA GLU A 6 -5.40 -3.43 -1.18
C GLU A 6 -5.18 -2.96 0.25
N ILE A 7 -4.69 -1.73 0.40
CA ILE A 7 -4.58 -1.07 1.70
C ILE A 7 -5.21 0.32 1.61
N ASP A 8 -5.99 0.64 2.63
CA ASP A 8 -6.54 1.98 2.81
C ASP A 8 -5.73 2.73 3.87
N LEU A 9 -5.07 3.79 3.43
CA LEU A 9 -4.26 4.70 4.21
C LEU A 9 -4.82 6.13 4.14
N SER A 10 -6.07 6.29 3.69
CA SER A 10 -6.77 7.56 3.70
C SER A 10 -6.90 8.11 5.13
N GLY A 11 -6.72 9.43 5.28
CA GLY A 11 -6.79 10.13 6.57
C GLY A 11 -5.50 10.08 7.37
N LEU A 12 -4.44 9.45 6.84
CA LEU A 12 -3.13 9.43 7.46
C LEU A 12 -2.24 10.56 6.97
N ASN A 13 -1.65 11.28 7.92
CA ASN A 13 -0.70 12.35 7.63
C ASN A 13 0.71 11.81 7.38
N CYS A 14 1.48 12.54 6.58
CA CYS A 14 2.91 12.30 6.40
C CYS A 14 3.60 12.17 7.77
N PRO A 15 4.47 11.15 8.00
CA PRO A 15 5.02 10.18 7.05
C PRO A 15 4.33 8.80 7.02
N LEU A 16 3.15 8.68 7.63
CA LEU A 16 2.51 7.38 7.86
C LEU A 16 2.10 6.64 6.57
N PRO A 17 1.59 7.31 5.51
CA PRO A 17 1.23 6.63 4.27
C PRO A 17 2.40 5.85 3.65
N ILE A 18 3.58 6.48 3.57
CA ILE A 18 4.76 5.84 2.95
C ILE A 18 5.31 4.70 3.80
N LEU A 19 5.34 4.85 5.12
CA LEU A 19 5.84 3.80 6.01
C LEU A 19 4.97 2.54 5.95
N ARG A 20 3.65 2.71 5.96
CA ARG A 20 2.70 1.59 5.88
C ARG A 20 2.67 0.96 4.50
N THR A 21 2.75 1.77 3.44
CA THR A 21 2.89 1.27 2.06
C THR A 21 4.14 0.42 1.91
N LYS A 22 5.29 0.88 2.41
CA LYS A 22 6.55 0.13 2.34
C LYS A 22 6.47 -1.19 3.09
N LYS A 23 5.83 -1.21 4.26
CA LYS A 23 5.60 -2.44 5.02
C LYS A 23 4.75 -3.43 4.22
N ALA A 24 3.64 -2.99 3.65
CA ALA A 24 2.76 -3.83 2.85
C ALA A 24 3.43 -4.34 1.57
N LEU A 25 4.28 -3.52 0.93
CA LEU A 25 5.05 -3.88 -0.26
C LEU A 25 6.10 -4.95 0.03
N ALA A 26 6.74 -4.92 1.21
CA ALA A 26 7.73 -5.93 1.61
C ALA A 26 7.12 -7.33 1.79
N GLU A 27 5.80 -7.43 1.97
CA GLU A 27 5.07 -8.69 2.09
C GLU A 27 4.63 -9.25 0.72
N LEU A 28 4.86 -8.52 -0.38
CA LEU A 28 4.49 -8.94 -1.73
C LEU A 28 5.63 -9.66 -2.45
N GLN A 29 5.23 -10.59 -3.31
CA GLN A 29 6.11 -11.27 -4.24
C GLN A 29 6.21 -10.52 -5.56
N SER A 30 7.27 -10.79 -6.31
CA SER A 30 7.46 -10.21 -7.64
C SER A 30 6.28 -10.54 -8.56
N GLY A 31 5.76 -9.53 -9.26
CA GLY A 31 4.59 -9.66 -10.12
C GLY A 31 3.25 -9.36 -9.45
N GLN A 32 3.21 -9.23 -8.11
CA GLN A 32 2.01 -8.83 -7.40
C GLN A 32 1.82 -7.31 -7.39
N VAL A 33 0.57 -6.87 -7.47
CA VAL A 33 0.16 -5.46 -7.53
C VAL A 33 -0.48 -5.05 -6.20
N LEU A 34 0.10 -4.04 -5.55
CA LEU A 34 -0.47 -3.37 -4.38
C LEU A 34 -1.30 -2.16 -4.80
N LYS A 35 -2.57 -2.14 -4.43
CA LYS A 35 -3.43 -0.95 -4.52
C LYS A 35 -3.40 -0.20 -3.19
N VAL A 36 -3.13 1.10 -3.26
CA VAL A 36 -3.03 1.96 -2.07
C VAL A 36 -3.99 3.13 -2.23
N TRP A 37 -4.88 3.31 -1.27
CA TRP A 37 -5.64 4.54 -1.12
C TRP A 37 -4.92 5.46 -0.14
N ALA A 38 -4.63 6.67 -0.57
CA ALA A 38 -4.05 7.71 0.26
C ALA A 38 -4.85 9.00 0.08
N THR A 39 -4.96 9.77 1.16
CA THR A 39 -5.53 11.13 1.20
C THR A 39 -4.61 12.16 0.59
#